data_AF-A0A8H3D5R7-F1
#
_entry.id   AF-A0A8H3D5R7-F1
#
_cell.length_a   1.000
_cell.length_b   1.000
_cell.length_c   1.000
_cell.angle_alpha   90.00
_cell.angle_beta   90.00
_cell.angle_gamma   90.00
#
_symmetry.space_group_name_H-M   'P 1'
#
loop_
_entity.id
_entity.type
_entity.pdbx_description
1 polymer ?
#
loop_
_entity_poly.entity_id
_entity_poly.type
_entity_poly.pdbx_seq_one_letter_code
_entity_poly.pdbx_strand_id
1 'polypeptide(L)'
;CTFCLCLETLVYDPIACWIWNKAGWNNLMGAIDYAGGTPVHISSGTAALAIAIYLGKRSGYGTESLKYQPHNTTYVVLGTVFLWFGWFGFNGGSTLSANLRAAHACIDYCLGLVAITPAAGYVGAPAALVFGVVAGTLCNFATQLKFLLRYDECLDVFACHGVGGIVGNLLTGLFAQASIAGLNAPPQARILGGWLDHSYVKLAHQLAESTAGFAYSFVVTTLILWIFHFLPFLRLRTNEEAEIVGIDENDMGEFAYDFSTDPERGHDNPPLSASATAIH
;
A
#
# COMPACT_ATOMS: atom_id res chain seq x y z
N CYS A 1 9.80 -2.43 14.34
CA CYS A 1 9.61 -3.90 14.31
C CYS A 1 8.35 -4.38 15.03
N THR A 2 8.17 -4.11 16.33
CA THR A 2 7.00 -4.58 17.11
C THR A 2 5.66 -4.19 16.48
N PHE A 3 5.53 -2.93 16.04
CA PHE A 3 4.33 -2.46 15.35
C PHE A 3 4.02 -3.26 14.07
N CYS A 4 5.04 -3.55 13.26
CA CYS A 4 4.88 -4.32 12.04
C CYS A 4 4.40 -5.75 12.34
N LEU A 5 4.92 -6.39 13.39
CA LEU A 5 4.45 -7.70 13.83
C LEU A 5 2.98 -7.66 14.27
N CYS A 6 2.58 -6.63 15.02
CA CYS A 6 1.18 -6.44 15.39
C CYS A 6 0.27 -6.22 14.17
N LEU A 7 0.69 -5.42 13.20
CA LEU A 7 -0.06 -5.23 11.95
C LEU A 7 -0.18 -6.54 11.18
N GLU A 8 0.91 -7.29 11.03
CA GLU A 8 0.89 -8.57 10.31
C GLU A 8 -0.10 -9.54 10.98
N THR A 9 0.07 -9.79 12.28
CA THR A 9 -0.71 -10.82 12.98
C THR A 9 -2.16 -10.42 13.24
N LEU A 10 -2.44 -9.14 13.48
CA LEU A 10 -3.78 -8.69 13.91
C LEU A 10 -4.59 -8.05 12.77
N VAL A 11 -3.93 -7.56 11.71
CA VAL A 11 -4.60 -6.92 10.57
C VAL A 11 -4.48 -7.77 9.31
N TYR A 12 -3.27 -8.11 8.88
CA TYR A 12 -3.05 -8.85 7.64
C TYR A 12 -3.58 -10.29 7.72
N ASP A 13 -3.15 -11.08 8.71
CA ASP A 13 -3.52 -12.50 8.82
C ASP A 13 -5.04 -12.73 8.86
N PRO A 14 -5.85 -11.96 9.62
CA PRO A 14 -7.30 -12.11 9.60
C PRO A 14 -7.91 -11.77 8.24
N ILE A 15 -7.51 -10.65 7.62
CA ILE A 15 -8.03 -10.25 6.30
C ILE A 15 -7.65 -11.30 5.24
N ALA A 16 -6.40 -11.76 5.23
CA ALA A 16 -5.93 -12.83 4.36
C ALA A 16 -6.73 -14.12 4.57
N CYS A 17 -7.03 -14.48 5.82
CA CYS A 17 -7.86 -15.63 6.14
C CYS A 17 -9.29 -15.47 5.60
N TRP A 18 -9.91 -14.29 5.70
CA TRP A 18 -11.26 -14.09 5.18
C TRP A 18 -11.36 -14.33 3.67
N ILE A 19 -10.31 -13.99 2.95
CA ILE A 19 -10.29 -13.89 1.48
C ILE A 19 -9.71 -15.15 0.84
N TRP A 20 -8.57 -15.62 1.31
CA TRP A 20 -7.82 -16.73 0.69
C TRP A 20 -8.02 -18.07 1.38
N ASN A 21 -8.53 -18.11 2.61
CA ASN A 21 -8.95 -19.38 3.20
C ASN A 21 -10.29 -19.80 2.59
N LYS A 22 -10.40 -21.07 2.18
CA LYS A 22 -11.65 -21.66 1.66
C LYS A 22 -12.82 -21.60 2.65
N ALA A 23 -12.53 -21.56 3.96
CA ALA A 23 -13.51 -21.39 5.03
C ALA A 23 -13.69 -19.93 5.47
N GLY A 24 -12.94 -18.99 4.87
CA GLY A 24 -13.06 -17.57 5.14
C GLY A 24 -14.42 -17.03 4.71
N TRP A 25 -15.05 -16.21 5.55
CA TRP A 25 -16.42 -15.75 5.30
C TRP A 25 -16.57 -14.99 3.97
N ASN A 26 -15.54 -14.23 3.56
CA ASN A 26 -15.56 -13.45 2.33
C ASN A 26 -15.40 -14.37 1.09
N ASN A 27 -14.57 -15.40 1.21
CA ASN A 27 -14.48 -16.49 0.23
C ASN A 27 -15.83 -17.21 0.06
N LEU A 28 -16.49 -17.56 1.19
CA LEU A 28 -17.80 -18.23 1.20
C LEU A 28 -18.93 -17.37 0.64
N MET A 29 -18.90 -16.05 0.88
CA MET A 29 -19.80 -15.09 0.25
C MET A 29 -19.63 -15.06 -1.28
N GLY A 30 -18.45 -15.46 -1.78
CA GLY A 30 -18.14 -15.48 -3.19
C GLY A 30 -17.67 -14.13 -3.71
N ALA A 31 -17.02 -13.32 -2.87
CA ALA A 31 -16.17 -12.24 -3.38
C ALA A 31 -14.90 -12.84 -4.03
N ILE A 32 -14.27 -12.08 -4.91
CA ILE A 32 -13.09 -12.54 -5.65
C ILE A 32 -11.97 -11.52 -5.53
N ASP A 33 -10.81 -11.99 -5.11
CA ASP A 33 -9.59 -11.21 -5.06
C ASP A 33 -8.44 -12.11 -5.51
N TYR A 34 -7.91 -11.81 -6.69
CA TYR A 34 -6.95 -12.68 -7.36
C TYR A 34 -5.58 -12.70 -6.68
N ALA A 35 -5.00 -11.52 -6.42
CA ALA A 35 -3.63 -11.38 -5.93
C ALA A 35 -3.49 -10.49 -4.68
N GLY A 36 -4.58 -9.95 -4.16
CA GLY A 36 -4.57 -9.23 -2.87
C GLY A 36 -4.94 -7.76 -2.95
N GLY A 37 -5.97 -7.40 -3.72
CA GLY A 37 -6.62 -6.09 -3.65
C GLY A 37 -6.91 -5.67 -2.22
N THR A 38 -7.57 -6.52 -1.44
CA THR A 38 -7.97 -6.20 -0.07
C THR A 38 -6.90 -6.54 0.98
N PRO A 39 -6.32 -7.75 1.04
CA PRO A 39 -5.29 -8.12 2.01
C PRO A 39 -4.01 -7.30 1.91
N VAL A 40 -3.63 -6.82 0.72
CA VAL A 40 -2.40 -6.06 0.52
C VAL A 40 -2.69 -4.57 0.35
N HIS A 41 -3.52 -4.18 -0.61
CA HIS A 41 -3.63 -2.76 -0.97
C HIS A 41 -4.62 -1.98 -0.11
N ILE A 42 -5.86 -2.45 0.03
CA ILE A 42 -6.85 -1.77 0.89
C ILE A 42 -6.35 -1.77 2.33
N SER A 43 -5.95 -2.93 2.87
CA SER A 43 -5.49 -3.05 4.25
C SER A 43 -4.30 -2.13 4.57
N SER A 44 -3.25 -2.11 3.76
CA SER A 44 -2.06 -1.27 4.00
C SER A 44 -2.36 0.20 3.78
N GLY A 45 -3.15 0.54 2.75
CA GLY A 45 -3.57 1.91 2.50
C GLY A 45 -4.40 2.48 3.64
N THR A 46 -5.32 1.71 4.21
CA THR A 46 -6.17 2.17 5.31
C THR A 46 -5.44 2.18 6.65
N ALA A 47 -4.51 1.25 6.87
CA ALA A 47 -3.59 1.31 7.99
C ALA A 47 -2.72 2.58 7.90
N ALA A 48 -2.20 2.90 6.72
CA ALA A 48 -1.46 4.13 6.45
C ALA A 48 -2.31 5.39 6.73
N LEU A 49 -3.60 5.39 6.37
CA LEU A 49 -4.53 6.46 6.73
C LEU A 49 -4.69 6.60 8.25
N ALA A 50 -4.90 5.49 8.97
CA ALA A 50 -5.01 5.51 10.44
C ALA A 50 -3.73 6.02 11.10
N ILE A 51 -2.56 5.60 10.60
CA ILE A 51 -1.25 6.05 11.06
C ILE A 51 -1.07 7.55 10.80
N ALA A 52 -1.44 8.05 9.61
CA ALA A 52 -1.35 9.48 9.29
C ALA A 52 -2.21 10.34 10.22
N ILE A 53 -3.43 9.88 10.52
CA ILE A 53 -4.34 10.57 11.44
C ILE A 53 -3.78 10.56 12.88
N TYR A 54 -3.24 9.43 13.32
CA TYR A 54 -2.70 9.27 14.68
C TYR A 54 -1.40 10.05 14.90
N LEU A 55 -0.43 9.95 13.99
CA LEU A 55 0.85 10.65 14.12
C LEU A 55 0.67 12.16 13.91
N GLY A 56 -0.29 12.57 13.08
CA GLY A 56 -0.55 13.96 12.79
C GLY A 56 0.52 14.58 11.88
N LYS A 57 0.65 15.90 11.96
CA LYS A 57 1.53 16.68 11.07
C LYS A 57 2.98 16.63 11.53
N ARG A 58 3.91 16.66 10.58
CA ARG A 58 5.33 16.93 10.86
C ARG A 58 5.53 18.35 11.40
N SER A 59 6.53 18.52 12.26
CA SER A 59 6.95 19.85 12.70
C SER A 59 7.49 20.63 11.49
N GLY A 60 7.06 21.89 11.31
CA GLY A 60 7.40 22.70 10.12
C GLY A 60 6.52 22.52 8.88
N TYR A 61 5.40 21.78 8.95
CA TYR A 61 4.51 21.62 7.79
C TYR A 61 4.01 22.99 7.24
N GLY A 62 4.29 23.27 5.96
CA GLY A 62 3.93 24.52 5.29
C GLY A 62 5.01 25.61 5.27
N THR A 63 6.20 25.34 5.81
CA THR A 63 7.39 26.18 5.61
C THR A 63 8.13 25.79 4.32
N GLU A 64 8.96 26.70 3.80
CA GLU A 64 9.81 26.41 2.62
C GLU A 64 10.79 25.23 2.87
N SER A 65 11.11 24.92 4.12
CA SER A 65 11.99 23.80 4.49
C SER A 65 11.35 22.41 4.33
N LEU A 66 10.01 22.33 4.23
CA LEU A 66 9.23 21.09 4.07
C LEU A 66 8.52 21.05 2.71
N LYS A 67 9.17 21.60 1.68
CA LYS A 67 8.66 21.59 0.31
C LYS A 67 8.53 20.15 -0.17
N TYR A 68 7.34 19.77 -0.64
CA TYR A 68 7.07 18.43 -1.18
C TYR A 68 7.93 18.18 -2.41
N GLN A 69 9.08 17.55 -2.19
CA GLN A 69 10.03 17.17 -3.22
C GLN A 69 10.51 15.75 -2.93
N PRO A 70 10.57 14.88 -3.95
CA PRO A 70 11.16 13.57 -3.77
C PRO A 70 12.62 13.76 -3.35
N HIS A 71 13.01 13.07 -2.27
CA HIS A 71 14.40 13.13 -1.77
C HIS A 71 15.40 12.72 -2.86
N ASN A 72 15.03 11.75 -3.72
CA ASN A 72 15.82 11.33 -4.88
C ASN A 72 14.92 10.67 -5.94
N THR A 73 14.82 11.28 -7.12
CA THR A 73 14.01 10.75 -8.24
C THR A 73 14.57 9.45 -8.81
N THR A 74 15.88 9.22 -8.73
CA THR A 74 16.52 7.98 -9.18
C THR A 74 16.04 6.78 -8.36
N TYR A 75 15.93 6.92 -7.04
CA TYR A 75 15.39 5.84 -6.20
C TYR A 75 13.91 5.59 -6.43
N VAL A 76 13.13 6.63 -6.72
CA VAL A 76 11.73 6.46 -7.14
C VAL A 76 11.66 5.64 -8.43
N VAL A 77 12.48 5.95 -9.43
CA VAL A 77 12.52 5.19 -10.70
C VAL A 77 13.00 3.76 -10.48
N LEU A 78 14.11 3.55 -9.77
CA LEU A 78 14.63 2.21 -9.48
C LEU A 78 13.62 1.36 -8.70
N GLY A 79 13.01 1.94 -7.66
CA GLY A 79 11.93 1.29 -6.91
C GLY A 79 10.74 0.94 -7.81
N THR A 80 10.33 1.84 -8.70
CA THR A 80 9.27 1.60 -9.67
C THR A 80 9.62 0.45 -10.62
N VAL A 81 10.86 0.37 -11.11
CA VAL A 81 11.32 -0.72 -11.98
C VAL A 81 11.32 -2.07 -11.24
N PHE A 82 11.77 -2.11 -9.99
CA PHE A 82 11.75 -3.34 -9.19
C PHE A 82 10.33 -3.77 -8.81
N LEU A 83 9.46 -2.83 -8.45
CA LEU A 83 8.05 -3.11 -8.25
C LEU A 83 7.44 -3.65 -9.54
N TRP A 84 7.77 -3.03 -10.68
CA TRP A 84 7.21 -3.41 -11.96
C TRP A 84 7.63 -4.81 -12.41
N PHE A 85 8.91 -5.14 -12.25
CA PHE A 85 9.42 -6.47 -12.51
C PHE A 85 8.89 -7.51 -11.50
N GLY A 86 8.87 -7.18 -10.21
CA GLY A 86 8.39 -8.08 -9.16
C GLY A 86 6.90 -8.41 -9.29
N TRP A 87 6.10 -7.49 -9.85
CA TRP A 87 4.66 -7.71 -10.00
C TRP A 87 4.29 -8.82 -10.99
N PHE A 88 5.19 -9.19 -11.90
CA PHE A 88 5.03 -10.40 -12.73
C PHE A 88 4.94 -11.65 -11.86
N GLY A 89 5.82 -11.77 -10.85
CA GLY A 89 5.77 -12.85 -9.87
C GLY A 89 4.55 -12.74 -8.96
N PHE A 90 4.21 -11.50 -8.54
CA PHE A 90 3.07 -11.25 -7.67
C PHE A 90 1.75 -11.71 -8.29
N ASN A 91 1.38 -11.20 -9.47
CA ASN A 91 0.12 -11.57 -10.14
C ASN A 91 0.22 -12.91 -10.87
N GLY A 92 1.28 -13.17 -11.62
CA GLY A 92 1.45 -14.42 -12.36
C GLY A 92 1.50 -15.63 -11.42
N GLY A 93 2.17 -15.48 -10.28
CA GLY A 93 2.29 -16.49 -9.24
C GLY A 93 0.99 -16.79 -8.49
N SER A 94 0.03 -15.86 -8.42
CA SER A 94 -1.24 -16.07 -7.69
C SER A 94 -2.12 -17.20 -8.27
N THR A 95 -1.86 -17.65 -9.50
CA THR A 95 -2.51 -18.84 -10.07
C THR A 95 -1.94 -20.16 -9.49
N LEU A 96 -0.80 -20.12 -8.79
CA LEU A 96 -0.11 -21.27 -8.18
C LEU A 96 0.21 -22.40 -9.16
N SER A 97 0.24 -22.10 -10.46
CA SER A 97 0.57 -23.04 -11.53
C SER A 97 0.98 -22.28 -12.81
N ALA A 98 1.85 -22.88 -13.61
CA ALA A 98 2.28 -22.31 -14.89
C ALA A 98 1.28 -22.69 -16.01
N ASN A 99 0.25 -21.87 -16.20
CA ASN A 99 -0.82 -22.10 -17.18
C ASN A 99 -1.21 -20.81 -17.91
N LEU A 100 -2.22 -20.86 -18.79
CA LEU A 100 -2.66 -19.71 -19.57
C LEU A 100 -3.23 -18.57 -18.71
N ARG A 101 -3.86 -18.88 -17.58
CA ARG A 101 -4.36 -17.87 -16.65
C ARG A 101 -3.23 -17.10 -15.96
N ALA A 102 -2.14 -17.79 -15.62
CA ALA A 102 -0.93 -17.14 -15.12
C ALA A 102 -0.29 -16.23 -16.19
N ALA A 103 -0.24 -16.69 -17.45
CA ALA A 103 0.26 -15.88 -18.56
C ALA A 103 -0.60 -14.62 -18.80
N HIS A 104 -1.93 -14.76 -18.75
CA HIS A 104 -2.86 -13.64 -18.80
C HIS A 104 -2.60 -12.62 -17.69
N ALA A 105 -2.49 -13.09 -16.44
CA ALA A 105 -2.21 -12.23 -15.30
C ALA A 105 -0.88 -11.46 -15.39
N CYS A 106 0.13 -12.02 -16.07
CA CYS A 106 1.38 -11.33 -16.36
C CYS A 106 1.23 -10.24 -17.44
N ILE A 107 0.33 -10.41 -18.41
CA ILE A 107 0.16 -9.51 -19.56
C ILE A 107 -0.73 -8.31 -19.22
N ASP A 108 -1.77 -8.52 -18.40
CA ASP A 108 -2.77 -7.48 -18.07
C ASP A 108 -2.22 -6.35 -17.18
N TYR A 109 -0.95 -6.44 -16.79
CA TYR A 109 -0.26 -5.60 -15.82
C TYR A 109 0.15 -4.18 -16.33
N CYS A 110 0.23 -3.97 -17.64
CA CYS A 110 0.88 -2.77 -18.23
C CYS A 110 0.24 -1.40 -17.92
N LEU A 111 -0.90 -1.31 -17.23
CA LEU A 111 -1.68 -0.07 -17.16
C LEU A 111 -2.16 0.37 -15.76
N GLY A 112 -1.97 -0.40 -14.69
CA GLY A 112 -2.49 -0.02 -13.37
C GLY A 112 -2.22 -1.01 -12.25
N LEU A 113 -0.94 -1.19 -11.91
CA LEU A 113 -0.35 -1.98 -10.81
C LEU A 113 -1.33 -2.42 -9.69
N VAL A 114 -1.74 -1.47 -8.85
CA VAL A 114 -2.58 -1.76 -7.68
C VAL A 114 -3.99 -2.18 -8.10
N ALA A 115 -4.63 -1.43 -9.00
CA ALA A 115 -6.03 -1.65 -9.32
C ALA A 115 -6.28 -2.96 -10.05
N ILE A 116 -5.34 -3.41 -10.90
CA ILE A 116 -5.49 -4.69 -11.62
C ILE A 116 -5.28 -5.90 -10.72
N THR A 117 -4.64 -5.75 -9.55
CA THR A 117 -4.28 -6.85 -8.65
C THR A 117 -5.45 -7.78 -8.28
N PRO A 118 -6.63 -7.31 -7.84
CA PRO A 118 -7.77 -8.19 -7.57
C PRO A 118 -8.36 -8.84 -8.83
N ALA A 119 -8.04 -8.32 -10.02
CA ALA A 119 -8.66 -8.68 -11.30
C ALA A 119 -7.75 -9.46 -12.27
N ALA A 120 -6.43 -9.50 -12.06
CA ALA A 120 -5.46 -9.87 -13.09
C ALA A 120 -5.67 -11.26 -13.70
N GLY A 121 -6.23 -12.22 -12.95
CA GLY A 121 -6.58 -13.55 -13.45
C GLY A 121 -8.05 -13.74 -13.81
N TYR A 122 -8.83 -12.65 -13.94
CA TYR A 122 -10.28 -12.67 -14.13
C TYR A 122 -10.78 -11.80 -15.28
N VAL A 123 -9.99 -10.86 -15.79
CA VAL A 123 -10.42 -9.91 -16.83
C VAL A 123 -9.60 -10.08 -18.10
N GLY A 124 -10.14 -9.71 -19.25
CA GLY A 124 -9.37 -9.63 -20.50
C GLY A 124 -8.58 -8.31 -20.63
N ALA A 125 -7.51 -8.34 -21.43
CA ALA A 125 -6.60 -7.21 -21.66
C ALA A 125 -7.27 -5.85 -21.96
N PRO A 126 -8.37 -5.75 -22.76
CA PRO A 126 -9.01 -4.45 -22.99
C PRO A 126 -9.58 -3.81 -21.71
N ALA A 127 -10.06 -4.62 -20.76
CA ALA A 127 -10.57 -4.10 -19.49
C ALA A 127 -9.44 -3.53 -18.63
N ALA A 128 -8.22 -4.07 -18.70
CA ALA A 128 -7.07 -3.58 -17.93
C ALA A 128 -6.74 -2.10 -18.19
N LEU A 129 -7.00 -1.60 -19.40
CA LEU A 129 -6.86 -0.18 -19.71
C LEU A 129 -7.84 0.69 -18.91
N VAL A 130 -9.08 0.23 -18.73
CA VAL A 130 -10.08 0.93 -17.92
C VAL A 130 -9.64 1.01 -16.46
N PHE A 131 -9.11 -0.10 -15.92
CA PHE A 131 -8.56 -0.12 -14.57
C PHE A 131 -7.44 0.90 -14.40
N GLY A 132 -6.53 0.96 -15.38
CA GLY A 132 -5.43 1.92 -15.38
C GLY A 132 -5.85 3.37 -15.39
N VAL A 133 -6.71 3.74 -16.35
CA VAL A 133 -7.17 5.13 -16.51
C VAL A 133 -7.99 5.59 -15.31
N VAL A 134 -8.95 4.76 -14.86
CA VAL A 134 -9.84 5.10 -13.74
C VAL A 134 -9.05 5.19 -12.44
N ALA A 135 -8.20 4.21 -12.14
CA ALA A 135 -7.38 4.23 -10.93
C ALA A 135 -6.35 5.37 -10.98
N GLY A 136 -5.65 5.57 -12.10
CA GLY A 136 -4.69 6.68 -12.24
C GLY A 136 -5.33 8.04 -11.98
N THR A 137 -6.54 8.25 -12.51
CA THR A 137 -7.29 9.49 -12.31
C THR A 137 -7.75 9.65 -10.86
N LEU A 138 -8.37 8.62 -10.28
CA LEU A 138 -8.90 8.68 -8.91
C LEU A 138 -7.81 8.74 -7.85
N CYS A 139 -6.72 7.98 -8.00
CA CYS A 139 -5.57 8.05 -7.11
C CYS A 139 -4.88 9.41 -7.21
N ASN A 140 -4.78 10.00 -8.41
CA ASN A 140 -4.24 11.35 -8.57
C ASN A 140 -5.07 12.40 -7.80
N PHE A 141 -6.40 12.36 -7.91
CA PHE A 141 -7.25 13.23 -7.09
C PHE A 141 -7.16 12.91 -5.59
N ALA A 142 -7.05 11.64 -5.22
CA ALA A 142 -6.90 11.24 -3.83
C ALA A 142 -5.61 11.78 -3.18
N THR A 143 -4.52 11.97 -3.95
CA THR A 143 -3.31 12.63 -3.42
C THR A 143 -3.59 14.05 -2.92
N GLN A 144 -4.61 14.73 -3.46
CA GLN A 144 -4.97 16.09 -3.05
C GLN A 144 -5.55 16.13 -1.62
N LEU A 145 -5.99 14.99 -1.09
CA LEU A 145 -6.47 14.87 0.29
C LEU A 145 -5.42 15.33 1.31
N LYS A 146 -4.13 15.20 0.99
CA LYS A 146 -3.03 15.68 1.83
C LYS A 146 -3.09 17.18 2.09
N PHE A 147 -3.48 17.98 1.10
CA PHE A 147 -3.57 19.42 1.23
C PHE A 147 -4.81 19.84 2.04
N LEU A 148 -5.88 19.04 1.97
CA LEU A 148 -7.10 19.27 2.74
C LEU A 148 -6.93 18.89 4.22
N LEU A 149 -6.42 17.69 4.48
CA LEU A 149 -6.24 17.16 5.84
C LEU A 149 -4.96 17.67 6.52
N ARG A 150 -4.01 18.18 5.72
CA ARG A 150 -2.70 18.69 6.16
C ARG A 150 -1.86 17.64 6.90
N TYR A 151 -1.96 16.36 6.50
CA TYR A 151 -1.08 15.26 6.93
C TYR A 151 -0.24 14.82 5.71
N ASP A 152 1.03 14.45 5.89
CA ASP A 152 1.94 14.21 4.74
C ASP A 152 2.41 12.74 4.64
N GLU A 153 2.86 12.17 5.75
CA GLU A 153 3.78 11.01 5.71
C GLU A 153 3.24 9.70 5.16
N CYS A 154 1.92 9.47 5.17
CA CYS A 154 1.35 8.19 4.73
C CYS A 154 0.12 8.33 3.83
N LEU A 155 -0.30 9.55 3.48
CA LEU A 155 -1.51 9.75 2.69
C LEU A 155 -1.32 9.37 1.21
N ASP A 156 -0.09 9.42 0.69
CA ASP A 156 0.19 8.91 -0.66
C ASP A 156 0.08 7.38 -0.73
N VAL A 157 0.40 6.67 0.36
CA VAL A 157 0.15 5.23 0.46
C VAL A 157 -1.35 4.95 0.45
N PHE A 158 -2.15 5.72 1.22
CA PHE A 158 -3.60 5.60 1.16
C PHE A 158 -4.17 5.91 -0.24
N ALA A 159 -3.68 6.97 -0.89
CA ALA A 159 -4.12 7.35 -2.23
C ALA A 159 -3.80 6.27 -3.27
N CYS A 160 -2.58 5.73 -3.27
CA CYS A 160 -2.17 4.74 -4.26
C CYS A 160 -2.70 3.33 -3.94
N HIS A 161 -2.57 2.87 -2.70
CA HIS A 161 -2.93 1.50 -2.29
C HIS A 161 -4.38 1.40 -1.82
N GLY A 162 -4.82 2.28 -0.92
CA GLY A 162 -6.18 2.26 -0.37
C GLY A 162 -7.24 2.53 -1.43
N VAL A 163 -7.18 3.71 -2.05
CA VAL A 163 -8.12 4.11 -3.10
C VAL A 163 -7.95 3.24 -4.36
N GLY A 164 -6.71 3.01 -4.80
CA GLY A 164 -6.43 2.13 -5.95
C GLY A 164 -6.95 0.71 -5.74
N GLY A 165 -6.79 0.15 -4.54
CA GLY A 165 -7.29 -1.18 -4.18
C GLY A 165 -8.82 -1.24 -4.19
N ILE A 166 -9.51 -0.25 -3.60
CA ILE A 166 -10.98 -0.18 -3.63
C ILE A 166 -11.50 -0.07 -5.06
N VAL A 167 -10.92 0.84 -5.85
CA VAL A 167 -11.30 1.04 -7.25
C VAL A 167 -11.09 -0.26 -8.03
N GLY A 168 -9.93 -0.89 -7.89
CA GLY A 168 -9.63 -2.19 -8.49
C GLY A 168 -10.65 -3.24 -8.12
N ASN A 169 -10.98 -3.37 -6.83
CA ASN A 169 -11.89 -4.41 -6.36
C ASN A 169 -13.31 -4.22 -6.89
N LEU A 170 -13.80 -2.98 -6.94
CA LEU A 170 -15.11 -2.67 -7.50
C LEU A 170 -15.15 -2.92 -9.01
N LEU A 171 -14.11 -2.53 -9.74
CA LEU A 171 -13.99 -2.81 -11.17
C LEU A 171 -13.91 -4.32 -11.43
N THR A 172 -13.28 -5.12 -10.56
CA THR A 172 -13.33 -6.59 -10.65
C THR A 172 -14.78 -7.09 -10.64
N GLY A 173 -15.63 -6.52 -9.79
CA GLY A 173 -17.05 -6.89 -9.72
C GLY A 173 -17.83 -6.60 -11.00
N LEU A 174 -17.38 -5.61 -11.78
CA LEU A 174 -17.97 -5.26 -13.07
C LEU A 174 -17.42 -6.13 -14.22
N PHE A 175 -16.09 -6.24 -14.29
CA PHE A 175 -15.39 -6.72 -15.47
C PHE A 175 -14.90 -8.17 -15.39
N ALA A 176 -14.99 -8.83 -14.24
CA ALA A 176 -14.60 -10.24 -14.13
C ALA A 176 -15.39 -11.11 -15.11
N GLN A 177 -14.68 -12.05 -15.75
CA GLN A 177 -15.19 -12.94 -16.79
C GLN A 177 -14.99 -14.40 -16.38
N ALA A 178 -16.06 -15.18 -16.33
CA ALA A 178 -16.07 -16.60 -16.09
C ALA A 178 -15.26 -17.36 -17.15
N SER A 179 -15.24 -16.87 -18.39
CA SER A 179 -14.44 -17.44 -19.49
C SER A 179 -12.94 -17.35 -19.21
N ILE A 180 -12.45 -16.21 -18.70
CA ILE A 180 -11.05 -15.99 -18.34
C ILE A 180 -10.69 -16.75 -17.06
N ALA A 181 -11.53 -16.62 -16.03
CA ALA A 181 -11.33 -17.32 -14.77
C ALA A 181 -11.36 -18.85 -14.93
N GLY A 182 -12.13 -19.34 -15.91
CA GLY A 182 -12.27 -20.74 -16.26
C GLY A 182 -11.07 -21.34 -17.02
N LEU A 183 -10.14 -20.52 -17.52
CA LEU A 183 -8.94 -20.98 -18.22
C LEU A 183 -8.13 -21.90 -17.29
N ASN A 184 -8.07 -23.18 -17.66
CA ASN A 184 -7.39 -24.23 -16.90
C ASN A 184 -7.86 -24.40 -15.43
N ALA A 185 -9.03 -23.84 -15.07
CA ALA A 185 -9.55 -23.96 -13.71
C ALA A 185 -10.36 -25.26 -13.52
N PRO A 186 -10.11 -26.01 -12.43
CA PRO A 186 -10.97 -27.13 -12.06
C PRO A 186 -12.39 -26.61 -11.77
N PRO A 187 -13.43 -27.45 -11.89
CA PRO A 187 -14.82 -27.03 -11.70
C PRO A 187 -15.08 -26.27 -10.40
N GLN A 188 -14.36 -26.63 -9.33
CA GLN A 188 -14.50 -26.05 -7.99
C GLN A 188 -13.88 -24.65 -7.86
N ALA A 189 -13.03 -24.24 -8.81
CA ALA A 189 -12.39 -22.92 -8.83
C ALA A 189 -13.04 -21.97 -9.86
N ARG A 190 -14.11 -22.39 -10.53
CA ARG A 190 -14.85 -21.56 -11.49
C ARG A 190 -15.72 -20.56 -10.76
N ILE A 191 -15.71 -19.32 -11.26
CA ILE A 191 -16.56 -18.24 -10.76
C ILE A 191 -17.66 -17.94 -11.78
N LEU A 192 -18.74 -17.32 -11.31
CA LEU A 192 -19.85 -16.86 -12.16
C LEU A 192 -19.50 -15.62 -13.01
N GLY A 193 -18.33 -15.01 -12.80
CA GLY A 193 -17.97 -13.72 -13.39
C GLY A 193 -18.59 -12.53 -12.64
N GLY A 194 -18.46 -11.36 -13.26
CA GLY A 194 -19.01 -10.08 -12.83
C GLY A 194 -20.22 -9.66 -13.65
N TRP A 195 -20.45 -8.35 -13.75
CA TRP A 195 -21.58 -7.80 -14.51
C TRP A 195 -21.58 -8.18 -15.99
N LEU A 196 -20.41 -8.29 -16.62
CA LEU A 196 -20.30 -8.71 -18.02
C LEU A 196 -20.88 -10.11 -18.28
N ASP A 197 -20.92 -10.98 -17.26
CA ASP A 197 -21.53 -12.31 -17.31
C ASP A 197 -22.88 -12.37 -16.61
N HIS A 198 -23.56 -11.23 -16.42
CA HIS A 198 -24.87 -11.11 -15.76
C HIS A 198 -24.88 -11.50 -14.27
N SER A 199 -23.71 -11.60 -13.63
CA SER A 199 -23.56 -11.83 -12.19
C SER A 199 -23.56 -10.50 -11.44
N TYR A 200 -24.73 -9.86 -11.34
CA TYR A 200 -24.85 -8.51 -10.78
C TYR A 200 -24.52 -8.43 -9.28
N VAL A 201 -24.78 -9.52 -8.56
CA VAL A 201 -24.47 -9.67 -7.13
C VAL A 201 -22.97 -9.55 -6.84
N LYS A 202 -22.11 -9.84 -7.83
CA LYS A 202 -20.66 -9.78 -7.65
C LYS A 202 -20.19 -8.41 -7.18
N LEU A 203 -20.75 -7.32 -7.72
CA LEU A 203 -20.40 -5.97 -7.29
C LEU A 203 -20.71 -5.74 -5.80
N ALA A 204 -21.82 -6.29 -5.30
CA ALA A 204 -22.17 -6.19 -3.88
C ALA A 204 -21.18 -6.97 -3.01
N HIS A 205 -20.72 -8.14 -3.46
CA HIS A 205 -19.68 -8.91 -2.76
C HIS A 205 -18.36 -8.15 -2.69
N GLN A 206 -17.91 -7.55 -3.80
CA GLN A 206 -16.68 -6.76 -3.82
C GLN A 206 -16.79 -5.51 -2.92
N LEU A 207 -17.96 -4.87 -2.90
CA LEU A 207 -18.22 -3.74 -2.01
C LEU A 207 -18.18 -4.16 -0.53
N ALA A 208 -18.81 -5.28 -0.18
CA ALA A 208 -18.78 -5.84 1.17
C ALA A 208 -17.36 -6.21 1.60
N GLU A 209 -16.57 -6.82 0.70
CA GLU A 209 -15.16 -7.12 0.94
C GLU A 209 -14.34 -5.85 1.20
N SER A 210 -14.42 -4.86 0.29
CA SER A 210 -13.64 -3.64 0.39
C SER A 210 -13.99 -2.84 1.65
N THR A 211 -15.28 -2.76 1.99
CA THR A 211 -15.72 -2.06 3.21
C THR A 211 -15.32 -2.80 4.49
N ALA A 212 -15.42 -4.14 4.51
CA ALA A 212 -14.97 -4.94 5.65
C ALA A 212 -13.44 -4.84 5.85
N GLY A 213 -12.66 -4.98 4.78
CA GLY A 213 -11.20 -4.85 4.81
C GLY A 213 -10.76 -3.45 5.24
N PHE A 214 -11.39 -2.40 4.69
CA PHE A 214 -11.15 -1.01 5.08
C PHE A 214 -11.44 -0.81 6.56
N ALA A 215 -12.66 -1.17 7.01
CA ALA A 215 -13.10 -0.90 8.37
C ALA A 215 -12.27 -1.66 9.39
N TYR A 216 -12.01 -2.95 9.14
CA TYR A 216 -11.21 -3.76 10.05
C TYR A 216 -9.78 -3.24 10.14
N SER A 217 -9.10 -3.00 9.02
CA SER A 217 -7.74 -2.46 9.03
C SER A 217 -7.70 -1.11 9.74
N PHE A 218 -8.57 -0.17 9.40
CA PHE A 218 -8.60 1.14 10.04
C PHE A 218 -8.83 1.05 11.55
N VAL A 219 -9.84 0.28 12.00
CA VAL A 219 -10.19 0.15 13.41
C VAL A 219 -9.08 -0.57 14.19
N VAL A 220 -8.61 -1.73 13.72
CA VAL A 220 -7.61 -2.51 14.43
C VAL A 220 -6.26 -1.80 14.44
N THR A 221 -5.84 -1.17 13.34
CA THR A 221 -4.65 -0.31 13.34
C THR A 221 -4.80 0.83 14.35
N THR A 222 -5.95 1.50 14.40
CA THR A 222 -6.20 2.56 15.40
C THR A 222 -6.12 2.03 16.83
N LEU A 223 -6.66 0.83 17.12
CA LEU A 223 -6.55 0.21 18.44
C LEU A 223 -5.11 -0.14 18.80
N ILE A 224 -4.31 -0.66 17.86
CA ILE A 224 -2.88 -0.92 18.06
C ILE A 224 -2.15 0.38 18.39
N LEU A 225 -2.39 1.43 17.60
CA LEU A 225 -1.80 2.77 17.81
C LEU A 225 -2.19 3.34 19.17
N TRP A 226 -3.45 3.18 19.58
CA TRP A 226 -3.95 3.60 20.88
C TRP A 226 -3.27 2.85 22.03
N ILE A 227 -3.06 1.53 21.91
CA ILE A 227 -2.31 0.75 22.91
C ILE A 227 -0.85 1.23 22.97
N PHE A 228 -0.21 1.43 21.81
CA PHE A 228 1.17 1.89 21.72
C PHE A 228 1.35 3.30 22.31
N HIS A 229 0.33 4.15 22.26
CA HIS A 229 0.34 5.47 22.89
C HIS A 229 0.62 5.41 24.40
N PHE A 230 0.01 4.45 25.10
CA PHE A 230 0.10 4.32 26.56
C PHE A 230 1.33 3.54 27.04
N LEU A 231 2.07 2.91 26.13
CA LEU A 231 3.28 2.15 26.45
C LEU A 231 4.50 2.95 26.00
N PRO A 232 5.22 3.65 26.91
CA PRO A 232 6.28 4.60 26.54
C PRO A 232 7.40 3.98 25.69
N PHE A 233 7.70 2.70 25.90
CA PHE A 233 8.73 1.96 25.18
C PHE A 233 8.29 1.47 23.78
N LEU A 234 7.04 1.70 23.39
CA LEU A 234 6.49 1.34 22.07
C LEU A 234 6.01 2.56 21.26
N ARG A 235 6.29 3.79 21.71
CA ARG A 235 5.87 4.98 20.97
C ARG A 235 6.47 5.01 19.57
N LEU A 236 5.61 5.25 18.57
CA LEU A 236 5.99 5.28 17.15
C LEU A 236 6.58 6.61 16.68
N ARG A 237 6.11 7.73 17.24
CA ARG A 237 6.63 9.05 16.88
C ARG A 237 7.87 9.33 17.72
N THR A 238 8.94 9.74 17.05
CA THR A 238 10.13 10.25 17.74
C THR A 238 9.86 11.61 18.40
N ASN A 239 10.79 12.10 19.21
CA ASN A 239 10.68 13.42 19.81
C ASN A 239 10.93 14.53 18.77
N GLU A 240 10.53 15.76 19.06
CA GLU A 240 10.63 16.87 18.10
C GLU A 240 12.09 17.21 17.75
N GLU A 241 13.02 17.06 18.69
CA GLU A 241 14.45 17.30 18.48
C GLU A 241 15.05 16.33 17.45
N ALA A 242 14.76 15.03 17.58
CA ALA A 242 15.14 14.01 16.61
C ALA A 242 14.44 14.20 15.25
N GLU A 243 13.21 14.73 15.24
CA GLU A 243 12.50 15.09 14.01
C GLU A 243 13.17 16.26 13.28
N ILE A 244 13.76 17.22 14.03
CA ILE A 244 14.48 18.38 13.48
C ILE A 244 15.86 17.99 12.94
N VAL A 245 16.62 17.21 13.71
CA VAL A 245 17.98 16.78 13.35
C VAL A 245 17.92 15.77 12.19
N GLY A 246 16.90 14.92 12.17
CA GLY A 246 16.73 13.84 11.20
C GLY A 246 16.90 12.49 11.87
N ILE A 247 16.00 11.56 11.54
CA ILE A 247 15.95 10.24 12.16
C ILE A 247 17.21 9.42 11.83
N ASP A 248 17.80 9.60 10.66
CA ASP A 248 19.04 8.91 10.26
C ASP A 248 20.19 9.24 11.24
N GLU A 249 20.40 10.53 11.53
CA GLU A 249 21.42 10.98 12.46
C GLU A 249 21.09 10.56 13.91
N ASN A 250 19.83 10.72 14.33
CA ASN A 250 19.43 10.42 15.70
C ASN A 250 19.47 8.92 16.05
N ASP A 251 19.01 8.05 15.14
CA ASP A 251 18.84 6.62 15.41
C ASP A 251 19.98 5.77 14.84
N MET A 252 20.59 6.16 13.72
CA MET A 252 21.65 5.39 13.05
C MET A 252 23.05 5.99 13.25
N GLY A 253 23.17 7.25 13.68
CA GLY A 253 24.45 7.92 13.88
C GLY A 253 25.25 8.15 12.59
N GLU A 254 24.61 7.97 11.44
CA GLU A 254 25.18 8.13 10.10
C GLU A 254 24.17 8.82 9.17
N PHE A 255 24.66 9.55 8.17
CA PHE A 255 23.79 10.11 7.14
C PHE A 255 23.65 9.12 6.00
N ALA A 256 22.41 8.89 5.53
CA ALA A 256 22.20 8.19 4.27
C ALA A 256 22.89 8.90 3.08
N TYR A 257 23.07 10.22 3.19
CA TYR A 257 23.83 11.05 2.25
C TYR A 257 24.68 12.06 3.01
N ASP A 258 25.99 12.03 2.81
CA ASP A 258 26.88 13.07 3.34
C ASP A 258 26.80 14.32 2.43
N PHE A 259 26.03 15.32 2.86
CA PHE A 259 25.92 16.61 2.16
C PHE A 259 27.15 17.52 2.36
N SER A 260 28.24 17.04 2.99
CA SER A 260 29.49 17.79 3.19
C SER A 260 30.19 18.25 1.90
N THR A 261 29.66 17.92 0.73
CA THR A 261 30.19 18.32 -0.58
C THR A 261 29.32 19.31 -1.34
N ASP A 262 28.23 19.83 -0.77
CA ASP A 262 27.42 20.87 -1.41
C ASP A 262 28.01 22.27 -1.13
N PRO A 263 28.66 22.95 -2.11
CA PRO A 263 29.35 24.20 -1.87
C PRO A 263 28.39 25.39 -1.63
N GLU A 264 27.08 25.20 -1.77
CA GLU A 264 26.07 26.27 -1.59
C GLU A 264 25.53 26.39 -0.15
N ARG A 265 25.75 25.41 0.74
CA ARG A 265 25.48 25.58 2.19
C ARG A 265 26.75 26.02 2.89
N GLY A 266 26.84 27.34 3.10
CA GLY A 266 27.95 27.99 3.78
C GLY A 266 28.39 27.29 5.06
N HIS A 267 29.72 27.17 5.19
CA HIS A 267 30.43 26.80 6.40
C HIS A 267 30.03 27.70 7.59
N ASP A 268 29.07 27.28 8.42
CA ASP A 268 28.78 27.96 9.69
C ASP A 268 28.71 27.03 10.91
N ASN A 269 29.15 25.76 10.79
CA ASN A 269 29.43 24.95 11.97
C ASN A 269 30.93 25.01 12.30
N PRO A 270 31.34 25.62 13.43
CA PRO A 270 32.72 25.53 13.86
C PRO A 270 33.03 24.05 14.15
N PRO A 271 34.24 23.57 13.82
CA PRO A 271 34.62 22.20 14.10
C PRO A 271 34.52 21.97 15.62
N LEU A 272 33.73 20.98 16.03
CA LEU A 272 33.83 20.41 17.37
C LEU A 272 35.26 19.88 17.48
N SER A 273 36.10 20.67 18.14
CA SER A 273 37.46 20.30 18.46
C SER A 273 37.41 18.97 19.20
N ALA A 274 38.09 17.97 18.64
CA ALA A 274 38.43 16.76 19.35
C ALA A 274 39.18 17.12 20.64
N SER A 275 38.48 17.21 21.77
CA SER A 275 39.09 17.09 23.09
C SER A 275 39.06 15.63 23.49
N ALA A 276 39.89 14.85 22.81
CA ALA A 276 40.48 13.68 23.45
C ALA A 276 41.33 14.22 24.61
N THR A 277 40.82 14.10 25.82
CA THR A 277 41.64 14.22 27.03
C THR A 277 41.37 12.98 27.86
N ALA A 278 42.25 12.00 27.63
CA ALA A 278 42.56 10.99 28.64
C ALA A 278 42.92 11.70 29.95
N ILE A 279 42.53 11.12 31.09
CA ILE A 279 43.31 10.97 32.33
C ILE A 279 42.43 10.17 33.33
N HIS A 280 42.99 9.02 33.76
CA HIS A 280 42.74 8.20 34.96
C HIS A 280 41.32 7.84 35.41
#